data_AF-A0A920S043-F1
#
_entry.id   AF-A0A920S043-F1
#
_cell.length_a   1.000
_cell.length_b   1.000
_cell.length_c   1.000
_cell.angle_alpha   90.00
_cell.angle_beta   90.00
_cell.angle_gamma   90.00
#
_symmetry.space_group_name_H-M   'P 1'
#
loop_
_entity.id
_entity.type
_entity.pdbx_description
1 polymer ?
#
loop_
_entity_poly.entity_id
_entity_poly.type
_entity_poly.pdbx_seq_one_letter_code
_entity_poly.pdbx_strand_id
1 'polypeptide(L)'
;MENPKVKGILVNIFGGIVRCDVIAEGIIAAVGKSDINVPIVVRLEGTNVDLGKELLSKSDLKVIPADDLTDAALKIVNAVKDS
;
A
#
# COMPACT_ATOMS: atom_id res chain seq x y z
N MET A 1 -1.03 16.05 -2.86
CA MET A 1 -1.02 15.47 -4.23
C MET A 1 -0.75 16.58 -5.23
N GLU A 2 0.45 17.15 -5.22
CA GLU A 2 0.75 18.38 -5.98
C GLU A 2 1.13 18.10 -7.45
N ASN A 3 1.43 16.84 -7.79
CA ASN A 3 1.77 16.44 -9.14
C ASN A 3 0.56 15.81 -9.85
N PRO A 4 -0.06 16.49 -10.84
CA PRO A 4 -1.24 15.99 -11.55
C PRO A 4 -0.95 14.79 -12.46
N LYS A 5 0.32 14.43 -12.69
CA LYS A 5 0.71 13.26 -13.47
C LYS A 5 0.71 11.96 -12.66
N VAL A 6 0.55 12.03 -11.34
CA VAL A 6 0.49 10.83 -10.49
C VAL A 6 -0.83 10.13 -10.75
N LYS A 7 -0.75 8.91 -11.27
CA LYS A 7 -1.92 8.05 -11.54
C LYS A 7 -2.07 6.89 -10.57
N GLY A 8 -1.05 6.62 -9.76
CA GLY A 8 -1.03 5.53 -8.79
C GLY A 8 0.14 5.69 -7.83
N ILE A 9 0.04 5.07 -6.66
CA ILE A 9 1.06 5.11 -5.61
C ILE A 9 1.49 3.67 -5.29
N LEU A 10 2.78 3.39 -5.41
CA LEU A 10 3.38 2.16 -4.91
C LEU A 10 4.19 2.50 -3.65
N VAL A 11 3.79 1.95 -2.52
CA VAL A 11 4.50 2.07 -1.24
C VAL A 11 5.28 0.78 -1.02
N ASN A 12 6.60 0.86 -0.99
CA ASN A 12 7.47 -0.27 -0.68
C ASN A 12 8.23 0.01 0.62
N ILE A 13 7.99 -0.77 1.66
CA ILE A 13 8.60 -0.57 2.98
C ILE A 13 9.23 -1.87 3.50
N PHE A 14 10.47 -1.74 3.96
CA PHE A 14 11.19 -2.78 4.69
C PHE A 14 11.15 -2.49 6.20
N GLY A 15 10.23 -3.14 6.91
CA GLY A 15 10.09 -3.13 8.36
C GLY A 15 11.17 -3.98 9.04
N GLY A 16 12.39 -3.43 9.14
CA GLY A 16 13.47 -4.07 9.90
C GLY A 16 13.16 -4.10 11.40
N ILE A 17 13.49 -3.01 12.10
CA ILE A 17 13.24 -2.86 13.54
C ILE A 17 11.75 -2.59 13.83
N VAL A 18 11.08 -1.85 12.94
CA VAL A 18 9.67 -1.49 13.08
C VAL A 18 8.81 -2.61 12.50
N ARG A 19 7.80 -3.05 13.26
CA ARG A 19 6.86 -4.10 12.85
C ARG A 19 5.95 -3.64 11.71
N CYS A 20 5.72 -4.52 10.74
CA CYS A 20 4.89 -4.26 9.58
C CYS A 20 3.41 -4.01 9.92
N ASP A 21 2.89 -4.56 11.01
CA ASP A 21 1.52 -4.27 11.46
C ASP A 21 1.34 -2.80 11.91
N VAL A 22 2.28 -2.24 12.66
CA VAL A 22 2.27 -0.81 13.04
C VAL A 22 2.39 0.09 11.81
N ILE A 23 3.19 -0.31 10.84
CA ILE A 23 3.33 0.41 9.56
C ILE A 23 2.01 0.37 8.78
N ALA A 24 1.36 -0.79 8.72
CA ALA A 24 0.07 -0.96 8.04
C ALA A 24 -1.02 -0.07 8.68
N GLU A 25 -1.12 -0.03 10.00
CA GLU A 25 -2.03 0.87 10.72
C GLU A 25 -1.78 2.34 10.37
N GLY A 26 -0.50 2.75 10.33
CA GLY A 26 -0.11 4.10 9.93
C GLY A 26 -0.53 4.45 8.51
N ILE A 27 -0.38 3.52 7.57
CA ILE A 27 -0.83 3.68 6.17
C ILE A 27 -2.34 3.82 6.12
N ILE A 28 -3.09 2.92 6.77
CA ILE A 28 -4.56 2.95 6.80
C ILE A 28 -5.05 4.28 7.38
N ALA A 29 -4.47 4.75 8.47
CA ALA A 29 -4.81 6.04 9.08
C ALA A 29 -4.49 7.23 8.16
N ALA A 30 -3.38 7.19 7.43
CA ALA A 30 -3.00 8.25 6.49
C ALA A 30 -3.94 8.29 5.27
N VAL A 31 -4.27 7.14 4.70
CA VAL A 31 -5.16 7.01 3.55
C VAL A 31 -6.60 7.39 3.93
N GLY A 32 -7.10 6.95 5.09
CA GLY A 32 -8.45 7.29 5.54
C GLY A 32 -8.68 8.77 5.87
N LYS A 33 -7.61 9.55 6.12
CA LYS A 33 -7.68 11.00 6.37
C LYS A 33 -7.42 11.85 5.13
N SER A 34 -6.97 11.24 4.04
CA SER A 34 -6.51 11.95 2.84
C SER A 34 -7.44 11.65 1.68
N ASP A 35 -7.73 12.66 0.86
CA ASP A 35 -8.59 12.52 -0.33
C ASP A 35 -7.78 11.90 -1.50
N ILE A 36 -7.37 10.65 -1.31
CA ILE A 36 -6.54 9.91 -2.27
C ILE A 36 -7.44 9.19 -3.27
N ASN A 37 -7.50 9.73 -4.49
CA ASN A 37 -8.35 9.21 -5.56
C ASN A 37 -7.62 8.32 -6.57
N VAL A 38 -6.35 7.99 -6.32
CA VAL A 38 -5.54 7.10 -7.16
C VAL A 38 -5.31 5.76 -6.46
N PRO A 39 -5.19 4.64 -7.20
CA PRO A 39 -4.92 3.34 -6.61
C PRO A 39 -3.61 3.34 -5.81
N ILE A 40 -3.64 2.67 -4.66
CA ILE A 40 -2.47 2.47 -3.80
C ILE A 40 -2.14 0.99 -3.73
N VAL A 41 -0.91 0.62 -4.07
CA VAL A 41 -0.35 -0.71 -3.84
C VAL A 41 0.70 -0.62 -2.74
N VAL A 42 0.65 -1.53 -1.77
CA VAL A 42 1.58 -1.54 -0.63
C VAL A 42 2.29 -2.88 -0.56
N ARG A 43 3.62 -2.84 -0.53
CA ARG A 43 4.48 -3.98 -0.30
C ARG A 43 5.23 -3.81 1.03
N LEU A 44 5.02 -4.76 1.92
CA LEU A 44 5.67 -4.83 3.23
C LEU A 44 6.62 -6.03 3.27
N GLU A 45 7.83 -5.82 3.77
CA GLU A 45 8.78 -6.89 4.09
C GLU A 45 9.37 -6.63 5.48
N GLY A 46 9.56 -7.67 6.30
CA GLY A 46 10.02 -7.47 7.68
C GLY A 46 9.34 -8.36 8.72
N THR A 47 9.33 -7.87 9.97
CA THR A 47 8.67 -8.55 11.10
C THR A 47 7.16 -8.35 11.05
N ASN A 48 6.37 -9.40 11.28
CA ASN A 48 4.89 -9.37 11.25
C ASN A 48 4.28 -8.94 9.90
N VAL A 49 4.92 -9.29 8.79
CA VAL A 49 4.40 -8.98 7.44
C VAL A 49 3.00 -9.54 7.21
N ASP A 50 2.76 -10.79 7.61
CA ASP A 50 1.46 -11.44 7.38
C ASP A 50 0.32 -10.67 8.05
N LEU A 51 0.52 -10.25 9.31
CA LEU A 51 -0.43 -9.41 10.03
C LEU A 51 -0.59 -8.04 9.37
N GLY A 52 0.50 -7.40 8.93
CA GLY A 52 0.44 -6.15 8.19
C GLY A 52 -0.37 -6.27 6.89
N LYS A 53 -0.18 -7.34 6.13
CA LYS A 53 -0.96 -7.63 4.90
C LYS A 53 -2.43 -7.89 5.20
N GLU A 54 -2.72 -8.60 6.28
CA GLU A 54 -4.08 -8.87 6.73
C GLU A 54 -4.81 -7.57 7.10
N LEU A 55 -4.15 -6.67 7.84
CA LEU A 55 -4.68 -5.35 8.19
C LEU A 55 -5.00 -4.52 6.95
N LEU A 56 -4.08 -4.49 5.96
CA LEU A 56 -4.31 -3.79 4.70
C LEU A 56 -5.49 -4.39 3.92
N SER A 57 -5.56 -5.73 3.82
CA SER A 57 -6.62 -6.45 3.10
C SER A 57 -8.01 -6.27 3.72
N LYS A 58 -8.08 -6.12 5.05
CA LYS A 58 -9.33 -5.91 5.79
C LYS A 58 -9.75 -4.44 5.85
N SER A 59 -8.91 -3.52 5.41
CA SER A 59 -9.28 -2.11 5.39
C SER A 59 -10.34 -1.87 4.31
N ASP A 60 -11.36 -1.05 4.62
CA ASP A 60 -12.36 -0.62 3.63
C ASP A 60 -11.79 0.40 2.61
N LEU A 61 -10.47 0.53 2.55
CA LEU A 61 -9.75 1.48 1.72
C LEU A 61 -9.27 0.80 0.44
N LYS A 62 -9.09 1.58 -0.64
CA LYS A 62 -8.55 1.12 -1.92
C LYS A 62 -7.03 0.88 -1.85
N VAL A 63 -6.60 0.04 -0.90
CA VAL A 63 -5.21 -0.34 -0.69
C VAL A 63 -5.03 -1.80 -1.06
N ILE A 64 -4.12 -2.05 -2.01
CA ILE A 64 -3.88 -3.38 -2.56
C ILE A 64 -2.56 -3.90 -1.98
N PRO A 65 -2.57 -4.92 -1.11
CA PRO A 65 -1.33 -5.52 -0.61
C PRO A 65 -0.63 -6.32 -1.72
N ALA A 66 0.70 -6.27 -1.71
CA ALA A 66 1.57 -7.00 -2.62
C ALA A 66 2.56 -7.89 -1.88
N ASP A 67 2.91 -9.01 -2.51
CA ASP A 67 3.73 -10.05 -1.89
C ASP A 67 5.23 -9.80 -2.06
N ASP A 68 5.62 -9.37 -3.25
CA ASP A 68 6.99 -9.01 -3.58
C ASP A 68 7.02 -7.77 -4.50
N LEU A 69 8.22 -7.33 -4.86
CA LEU A 69 8.38 -6.13 -5.67
C LEU A 69 7.83 -6.30 -7.11
N THR A 70 7.93 -7.50 -7.67
CA THR A 70 7.41 -7.81 -9.02
C THR A 70 5.89 -7.78 -9.01
N ASP A 71 5.28 -8.44 -8.04
CA ASP A 71 3.84 -8.43 -7.82
C ASP A 71 3.33 -6.99 -7.57
N ALA A 72 4.03 -6.21 -6.74
CA ALA A 72 3.68 -4.81 -6.49
C ALA A 72 3.69 -3.98 -7.78
N ALA A 73 4.73 -4.14 -8.60
CA ALA A 73 4.87 -3.43 -9.87
C ALA A 73 3.76 -3.81 -10.86
N LEU A 74 3.44 -5.10 -10.98
CA LEU A 74 2.36 -5.58 -11.85
C LEU A 74 0.99 -5.06 -11.39
N LYS A 75 0.71 -5.16 -10.09
CA LYS A 75 -0.55 -4.68 -9.49
C LYS A 75 -0.74 -3.19 -9.71
N ILE A 76 0.28 -2.35 -9.50
CA ILE A 76 0.11 -0.90 -9.67
C ILE A 76 -0.09 -0.53 -11.13
N VAL A 77 0.63 -1.18 -12.06
CA VAL A 77 0.47 -0.94 -13.50
C VAL A 77 -0.93 -1.32 -13.96
N ASN A 78 -1.46 -2.46 -13.50
CA ASN A 78 -2.81 -2.90 -13.85
C ASN A 78 -3.86 -1.97 -13.23
N ALA A 79 -3.74 -1.64 -11.94
CA ALA A 79 -4.67 -0.73 -11.28
C ALA A 79 -4.75 0.65 -11.95
N VAL A 80 -3.63 1.17 -12.44
CA VAL A 80 -3.57 2.44 -13.18
C VAL A 80 -4.20 2.35 -14.57
N LYS A 81 -4.16 1.20 -15.23
CA LYS A 81 -4.79 1.00 -16.56
C LYS A 81 -6.30 0.89 -16.48
N ASP A 82 -6.81 0.33 -15.39
CA ASP A 82 -8.24 0.11 -15.14
C ASP A 82 -8.94 1.36 -14.54
N SER A 83 -8.19 2.45 -14.28
CA SER A 83 -8.64 3.73 -13.72
C SER A 83 -8.78 4.81 -14.80
#